data_AF-A0A7S1S066-F1
#
_entry.id   AF-A0A7S1S066-F1
#
_cell.length_a   1.000
_cell.length_b   1.000
_cell.length_c   1.000
_cell.angle_alpha   90.00
_cell.angle_beta   90.00
_cell.angle_gamma   90.00
#
_symmetry.space_group_name_H-M   'P 1'
#
loop_
_entity.id
_entity.type
_entity.pdbx_description
1 polymer ?
#
loop_
_entity_poly.entity_id
_entity_poly.type
_entity_poly.pdbx_seq_one_letter_code
_entity_poly.pdbx_strand_id
1 'polypeptide(L)'
;AAESAAGGERESRRRPEPEGECIPVHLGGAVVQLPWASKEQAAELLLGWGVLDEGSADFLAKAPEREARQAVAALGPDVRNPSAFLTRKLKALLREGPGAEQAPAVETVPFHHNGAMLSLQWFSKEQAIGDLVRSGVLDEGSADFLMKAPEQEAKEIVASLGPDVRNPSAFV
;
A
#
# COMPACT_ATOMS: atom_id res chain seq x y z
N ALA A 1 53.84 -0.85 -51.68
CA ALA A 1 52.62 -1.57 -51.23
C ALA A 1 52.39 -1.13 -49.79
N ALA A 2 51.53 -0.14 -49.51
CA ALA A 2 50.05 -0.21 -49.52
C ALA A 2 49.55 -1.29 -48.54
N GLU A 3 48.63 -1.08 -47.60
CA GLU A 3 47.71 0.01 -47.23
C GLU A 3 47.06 -0.35 -45.87
N SER A 4 46.47 0.63 -45.19
CA SER A 4 45.21 0.66 -44.40
C SER A 4 44.57 -0.65 -43.90
N ALA A 5 43.93 -0.80 -42.74
CA ALA A 5 42.91 0.01 -42.03
C ALA A 5 42.69 -0.64 -40.63
N ALA A 6 42.51 0.05 -39.50
CA ALA A 6 41.30 0.73 -39.02
C ALA A 6 40.01 -0.12 -38.92
N GLY A 7 39.40 -0.10 -37.73
CA GLY A 7 38.05 -0.62 -37.44
C GLY A 7 38.08 -1.89 -36.58
N GLY A 8 37.37 -2.03 -35.46
CA GLY A 8 36.20 -1.31 -35.02
C GLY A 8 35.23 -2.31 -34.42
N GLU A 9 35.54 -2.84 -33.24
CA GLU A 9 34.59 -3.67 -32.49
C GLU A 9 34.21 -2.93 -31.21
N ARG A 10 33.44 -1.84 -31.42
CA ARG A 10 32.45 -1.42 -30.44
C ARG A 10 31.42 -2.53 -30.39
N GLU A 11 31.66 -3.48 -29.50
CA GLU A 11 30.71 -4.50 -29.11
C GLU A 11 29.38 -3.81 -28.80
N SER A 12 28.50 -3.85 -29.79
CA SER A 12 27.12 -3.40 -29.70
C SER A 12 26.44 -4.35 -28.74
N ARG A 13 26.59 -4.06 -27.44
CA ARG A 13 25.61 -4.46 -26.44
C ARG A 13 24.29 -3.90 -26.93
N ARG A 14 23.52 -4.75 -27.60
CA ARG A 14 22.12 -4.53 -27.89
C ARG A 14 21.50 -4.09 -26.57
N ARG A 15 21.26 -2.79 -26.42
CA ARG A 15 20.38 -2.29 -25.38
C ARG A 15 19.05 -2.98 -25.65
N PRO A 16 18.43 -3.68 -24.68
CA PRO A 16 17.03 -4.02 -24.84
C PRO A 16 16.31 -2.68 -25.05
N GLU A 17 15.69 -2.51 -26.21
CA GLU A 17 14.76 -1.41 -26.41
C GLU A 17 13.68 -1.61 -25.33
N PRO A 18 13.51 -0.68 -24.37
CA PRO A 18 12.43 -0.81 -23.42
C PRO A 18 11.17 -0.60 -24.26
N GLU A 19 10.43 -1.68 -24.49
CA GLU A 19 9.04 -1.60 -24.95
C GLU A 19 8.37 -0.56 -24.05
N GLY A 20 8.02 0.58 -24.64
CA GLY A 20 7.70 1.80 -23.91
C GLY A 20 6.50 1.59 -22.99
N GLU A 21 6.76 1.21 -21.75
CA GLU A 21 5.72 0.95 -20.78
C GLU A 21 5.17 2.30 -20.34
N CYS A 22 3.90 2.55 -20.68
CA CYS A 22 3.21 3.77 -20.30
C CYS A 22 2.42 3.53 -19.01
N ILE A 23 2.58 4.41 -18.03
CA ILE A 23 1.80 4.38 -16.79
C ILE A 23 0.69 5.43 -16.90
N PRO A 24 -0.59 5.07 -16.70
CA PRO A 24 -1.67 6.04 -16.71
C PRO A 24 -1.59 6.90 -15.45
N VAL A 25 -1.49 8.22 -15.63
CA VAL A 25 -1.44 9.22 -14.56
C VAL A 25 -2.61 10.18 -14.72
N HIS A 26 -3.33 10.43 -13.63
CA HIS A 26 -4.49 11.31 -13.64
C HIS A 26 -4.07 12.76 -13.33
N LEU A 27 -4.31 13.68 -14.26
CA LEU A 27 -4.03 15.11 -14.13
C LEU A 27 -5.30 15.91 -14.47
N GLY A 28 -5.82 16.65 -13.48
CA GLY A 28 -6.96 17.56 -13.71
C GLY A 28 -8.23 16.87 -14.25
N GLY A 29 -8.44 15.59 -13.94
CA GLY A 29 -9.55 14.78 -14.45
C GLY A 29 -9.31 14.11 -15.80
N ALA A 30 -8.14 14.29 -16.43
CA ALA A 30 -7.73 13.58 -17.63
C ALA A 30 -6.69 12.49 -17.30
N VAL A 31 -6.69 11.41 -18.09
CA VAL A 31 -5.66 10.36 -18.00
C VAL A 31 -4.57 10.65 -19.02
N VAL A 32 -3.35 10.83 -18.54
CA VAL A 32 -2.15 11.05 -19.36
C VAL A 32 -1.27 9.81 -19.27
N GLN A 33 -0.77 9.36 -20.41
CA GLN A 33 0.13 8.20 -20.49
C GLN A 33 1.57 8.70 -20.22
N LEU A 34 2.14 8.33 -19.07
CA LEU A 34 3.53 8.62 -18.73
C LEU A 34 4.45 7.55 -19.34
N PRO A 35 5.25 7.88 -20.37
CA PRO A 35 6.26 6.94 -20.87
C PRO A 35 7.32 6.73 -19.79
N TRP A 36 7.52 5.48 -19.39
CA TRP A 36 8.48 5.13 -18.34
C TRP A 36 9.77 4.58 -18.95
N ALA A 37 10.78 5.44 -19.16
CA ALA A 37 12.13 4.96 -19.51
C ALA A 37 13.04 4.81 -18.28
N SER A 38 12.90 5.69 -17.29
CA SER A 38 13.60 5.64 -16.00
C SER A 38 12.86 6.48 -14.96
N LYS A 39 13.10 6.22 -13.67
CA LYS A 39 12.53 7.02 -12.57
C LYS A 39 12.95 8.50 -12.63
N GLU A 40 14.17 8.82 -13.07
CA GLU A 40 14.63 10.20 -13.25
C GLU A 40 13.83 10.93 -14.34
N GLN A 41 13.67 10.31 -15.51
CA GLN A 41 12.86 10.87 -16.59
C GLN A 41 11.39 11.04 -16.16
N ALA A 42 10.84 10.04 -15.47
CA ALA A 42 9.49 10.10 -14.93
C ALA A 42 9.33 11.27 -13.95
N ALA A 43 10.31 11.50 -13.06
CA ALA A 43 10.31 12.63 -12.13
C ALA A 43 10.27 13.97 -12.88
N GLU A 44 11.12 14.14 -13.90
CA GLU A 44 11.18 15.37 -14.69
C GLU A 44 9.88 15.63 -15.47
N LEU A 45 9.30 14.59 -16.08
CA LEU A 45 8.02 14.71 -16.81
C LEU A 45 6.87 15.07 -15.86
N LEU A 46 6.78 14.39 -14.71
CA LEU A 46 5.73 14.65 -13.72
C LEU A 46 5.88 16.03 -13.06
N LEU A 47 7.11 16.50 -12.86
CA LEU A 47 7.40 17.86 -12.41
C LEU A 47 6.98 18.89 -13.48
N GLY A 48 7.35 18.66 -14.75
CA GLY A 48 6.97 19.52 -15.87
C GLY A 48 5.46 19.58 -16.13
N TRP A 49 4.73 18.52 -15.80
CA TRP A 49 3.26 18.47 -15.86
C TRP A 49 2.57 19.11 -14.66
N GLY A 50 3.33 19.51 -13.63
CA GLY A 50 2.78 20.01 -12.36
C GLY A 50 2.05 18.94 -11.55
N VAL A 51 2.32 17.66 -11.81
CA VAL A 51 1.81 16.53 -11.00
C VAL A 51 2.64 16.39 -9.72
N LEU A 52 3.94 16.64 -9.81
CA LEU A 52 4.87 16.60 -8.68
C LEU A 52 5.45 17.98 -8.40
N ASP A 53 5.70 18.26 -7.13
CA ASP A 53 6.55 19.38 -6.69
C ASP A 53 8.02 18.95 -6.67
N GLU A 54 8.95 19.91 -6.70
CA GLU A 54 10.40 19.67 -6.72
C GLU A 54 10.85 18.72 -5.60
N GLY A 55 10.30 18.89 -4.39
CA GLY A 55 10.60 18.00 -3.26
C GLY A 55 10.14 16.56 -3.48
N SER A 56 8.96 16.37 -4.11
CA SER A 56 8.41 15.04 -4.38
C SER A 56 9.15 14.33 -5.52
N ALA A 57 9.61 15.09 -6.52
CA ALA A 57 10.43 14.60 -7.61
C ALA A 57 11.79 14.06 -7.10
N ASP A 58 12.42 14.77 -6.16
CA ASP A 58 13.66 14.30 -5.51
C ASP A 58 13.45 12.99 -4.73
N PHE A 59 12.32 12.82 -4.04
CA PHE A 59 11.97 11.54 -3.41
C PHE A 59 11.80 10.40 -4.42
N LEU A 60 11.18 10.66 -5.58
CA LEU A 60 11.01 9.66 -6.64
C LEU A 60 12.37 9.22 -7.20
N ALA A 61 13.29 10.17 -7.42
CA ALA A 61 14.62 9.90 -7.93
C ALA A 61 15.47 9.05 -6.97
N LYS A 62 15.25 9.18 -5.66
CA LYS A 62 15.95 8.41 -4.61
C LYS A 62 15.37 7.02 -4.38
N ALA A 63 14.14 6.76 -4.81
CA ALA A 63 13.50 5.47 -4.60
C ALA A 63 14.05 4.40 -5.58
N PRO A 64 14.00 3.11 -5.19
CA PRO A 64 14.27 2.02 -6.14
C PRO A 64 13.30 2.09 -7.32
N GLU A 65 13.78 1.77 -8.53
CA GLU A 65 12.98 1.94 -9.76
C GLU A 65 11.64 1.20 -9.73
N ARG A 66 11.63 -0.02 -9.18
CA ARG A 66 10.40 -0.80 -8.98
C ARG A 66 9.39 -0.08 -8.07
N GLU A 67 9.87 0.49 -6.96
CA GLU A 67 9.04 1.17 -5.97
C GLU A 67 8.51 2.50 -6.51
N ALA A 68 9.37 3.27 -7.18
CA ALA A 68 8.99 4.50 -7.88
C ALA A 68 7.87 4.21 -8.87
N ARG A 69 7.99 3.13 -9.65
CA ARG A 69 6.98 2.69 -10.61
C ARG A 69 5.65 2.35 -9.94
N GLN A 70 5.68 1.54 -8.89
CA GLN A 70 4.48 1.17 -8.14
C GLN A 70 3.82 2.36 -7.45
N ALA A 71 4.60 3.34 -7.01
CA ALA A 71 4.07 4.55 -6.41
C ALA A 71 3.33 5.41 -7.44
N VAL A 72 3.91 5.57 -8.64
CA VAL A 72 3.29 6.33 -9.74
C VAL A 72 2.07 5.60 -10.31
N ALA A 73 2.14 4.27 -10.49
CA ALA A 73 1.01 3.46 -10.94
C ALA A 73 -0.19 3.48 -9.97
N ALA A 74 0.04 3.83 -8.71
CA ALA A 74 -1.02 3.99 -7.72
C ALA A 74 -1.66 5.39 -7.70
N LEU A 75 -1.27 6.29 -8.59
CA LEU A 75 -1.96 7.56 -8.80
C LEU A 75 -3.31 7.32 -9.48
N GLY A 76 -4.32 7.02 -8.65
CA GLY A 76 -5.69 6.88 -9.08
C GLY A 76 -6.38 8.23 -9.39
N PRO A 77 -7.55 8.19 -10.03
CA PRO A 77 -8.35 9.38 -10.32
C PRO A 77 -8.85 10.12 -9.06
N ASP A 78 -8.88 9.44 -7.91
CA ASP A 78 -9.34 9.99 -6.63
C ASP A 78 -8.25 10.84 -5.92
N VAL A 79 -7.01 10.80 -6.41
CA VAL A 79 -5.88 11.48 -5.77
C VAL A 79 -5.93 12.98 -6.08
N ARG A 80 -6.49 13.76 -5.15
CA ARG A 80 -6.58 15.23 -5.24
C ARG A 80 -5.23 15.94 -5.21
N ASN A 81 -4.24 15.36 -4.51
CA ASN A 81 -2.89 15.91 -4.40
C ASN A 81 -1.85 14.81 -4.69
N PRO A 82 -1.46 14.65 -5.97
CA PRO A 82 -0.54 13.60 -6.39
C PRO A 82 0.85 13.73 -5.77
N SER A 83 1.38 14.94 -5.59
CA SER A 83 2.71 15.17 -5.01
C SER A 83 2.80 14.74 -3.54
N ALA A 84 1.80 15.10 -2.74
CA ALA A 84 1.71 14.67 -1.35
C ALA A 84 1.51 13.14 -1.23
N PHE A 85 0.69 12.56 -2.11
CA PHE A 85 0.46 11.11 -2.13
C PHE A 85 1.75 10.35 -2.46
N LEU A 86 2.46 10.75 -3.52
CA LEU A 86 3.71 10.12 -3.93
C LEU A 86 4.78 10.27 -2.85
N THR A 87 4.96 11.47 -2.29
CA THR A 87 5.92 11.68 -1.20
C THR A 87 5.60 10.79 0.00
N ARG A 88 4.33 10.70 0.43
CA ARG A 88 3.93 9.83 1.55
C ARG A 88 4.21 8.36 1.24
N LYS A 89 3.87 7.91 0.03
CA LYS A 89 4.04 6.52 -0.38
C LYS A 89 5.51 6.14 -0.48
N LEU A 90 6.33 6.96 -1.15
CA LEU A 90 7.77 6.75 -1.24
C LEU A 90 8.43 6.82 0.13
N LYS A 91 8.05 7.77 0.99
CA LYS A 91 8.60 7.89 2.34
C LYS A 91 8.27 6.68 3.22
N ALA A 92 7.11 6.05 3.03
CA ALA A 92 6.79 4.77 3.67
C ALA A 92 7.74 3.67 3.17
N LEU A 93 7.92 3.55 1.86
CA LEU A 93 8.81 2.55 1.23
C LEU A 93 10.31 2.76 1.52
N LEU A 94 10.73 4.00 1.79
CA LEU A 94 12.11 4.33 2.15
C LEU A 94 12.39 4.16 3.65
N ARG A 95 11.38 4.31 4.53
CA ARG A 95 11.53 4.06 5.98
C ARG A 95 11.32 2.60 6.35
N GLU A 96 10.55 1.87 5.56
CA GLU A 96 10.16 0.50 5.81
C GLU A 96 10.54 -0.31 4.58
N GLY A 97 11.45 -1.27 4.73
CA GLY A 97 11.78 -2.21 3.65
C GLY A 97 10.53 -2.88 3.06
N PRO A 98 10.63 -3.50 1.87
CA PRO A 98 9.49 -3.93 1.07
C PRO A 98 8.63 -4.94 1.85
N GLY A 99 7.52 -4.47 2.45
CA GLY A 99 6.67 -5.36 3.24
C GLY A 99 5.62 -4.74 4.17
N ALA A 100 5.47 -3.42 4.27
CA ALA A 100 4.46 -2.85 5.16
C ALA A 100 3.61 -1.79 4.45
N GLU A 101 2.47 -2.23 3.94
CA GLU A 101 1.29 -1.39 3.81
C GLU A 101 0.85 -1.00 5.24
N GLN A 102 1.46 0.04 5.81
CA GLN A 102 0.97 0.64 7.04
C GLN A 102 -0.27 1.48 6.71
N ALA A 103 -1.42 0.81 6.73
CA ALA A 103 -2.57 1.33 7.48
C ALA A 103 -2.09 1.83 8.86
N PRO A 104 -2.78 2.76 9.55
CA PRO A 104 -2.45 3.07 10.95
C PRO A 104 -2.21 1.77 11.72
N ALA A 105 -1.36 1.74 12.75
CA ALA A 105 -1.06 0.56 13.54
C ALA A 105 -2.36 -0.01 14.16
N VAL A 106 -3.10 -0.77 13.37
CA VAL A 106 -4.37 -1.37 13.71
C VAL A 106 -4.00 -2.70 14.27
N GLU A 107 -4.17 -2.80 15.57
CA GLU A 107 -4.01 -4.06 16.27
C GLU A 107 -5.01 -5.04 15.66
N THR A 108 -4.49 -6.10 15.05
CA THR A 108 -5.34 -7.15 14.48
C THR A 108 -5.46 -8.25 15.51
N VAL A 109 -6.70 -8.51 15.94
CA VAL A 109 -7.00 -9.56 16.91
C VAL A 109 -7.51 -10.78 16.14
N PRO A 110 -6.75 -11.89 16.10
CA PRO A 110 -7.23 -13.12 15.48
C PRO A 110 -8.29 -13.76 16.37
N PHE A 111 -9.38 -14.23 15.79
CA PHE A 111 -10.45 -14.94 16.48
C PHE A 111 -11.04 -16.02 15.57
N HIS A 112 -11.67 -17.05 16.15
CA HIS A 112 -12.33 -18.09 15.37
C HIS A 112 -13.84 -17.91 15.43
N HIS A 113 -14.49 -18.08 14.27
CA HIS A 113 -15.94 -18.07 14.16
C HIS A 113 -16.38 -19.13 13.15
N ASN A 114 -17.28 -20.02 13.56
CA ASN A 114 -17.78 -21.14 12.73
C ASN A 114 -16.66 -22.02 12.14
N GLY A 115 -15.56 -22.21 12.88
CA GLY A 115 -14.42 -23.01 12.44
C GLY A 115 -13.49 -22.33 11.43
N ALA A 116 -13.76 -21.07 11.05
CA ALA A 116 -12.85 -20.25 10.26
C ALA A 116 -12.05 -19.30 11.17
N MET A 117 -10.76 -19.14 10.88
CA MET A 117 -9.92 -18.13 11.50
C MET A 117 -10.17 -16.79 10.80
N LEU A 118 -10.62 -15.79 11.57
CA LEU A 118 -10.86 -14.42 11.13
C LEU A 118 -9.92 -13.48 11.88
N SER A 119 -9.67 -12.32 11.29
CA SER A 119 -8.85 -11.27 11.89
C SER A 119 -9.67 -10.01 12.03
N LEU A 120 -9.92 -9.57 13.26
CA LEU A 120 -10.63 -8.32 13.53
C LEU A 120 -9.64 -7.17 13.56
N GLN A 121 -9.94 -6.11 12.83
CA GLN A 121 -9.19 -4.87 12.90
C GLN A 121 -9.67 -4.05 14.10
N TRP A 122 -8.85 -3.99 15.15
CA TRP A 122 -9.17 -3.30 16.40
C TRP A 122 -8.68 -1.86 16.39
N PHE A 123 -9.54 -0.96 15.92
CA PHE A 123 -9.27 0.48 15.95
C PHE A 123 -9.67 1.11 17.29
N SER A 124 -10.84 0.73 17.81
CA SER A 124 -11.40 1.16 19.09
C SER A 124 -12.35 0.08 19.60
N LYS A 125 -12.48 -0.08 20.93
CA LYS A 125 -13.42 -1.03 21.55
C LYS A 125 -14.84 -0.98 20.96
N GLU A 126 -15.43 0.21 20.86
CA GLU A 126 -16.82 0.38 20.38
C GLU A 126 -17.00 -0.06 18.92
N GLN A 127 -16.02 0.27 18.07
CA GLN A 127 -16.05 -0.14 16.67
C GLN A 127 -15.88 -1.66 16.55
N ALA A 128 -14.89 -2.23 17.25
CA ALA A 128 -14.58 -3.65 17.21
C ALA A 128 -15.78 -4.50 17.66
N ILE A 129 -16.40 -4.14 18.79
CA ILE A 129 -17.59 -4.84 19.30
C ILE A 129 -18.77 -4.65 18.33
N GLY A 130 -18.99 -3.44 17.82
CA GLY A 130 -20.05 -3.18 16.85
C GLY A 130 -19.90 -3.99 15.55
N ASP A 131 -18.67 -4.20 15.10
CA ASP A 131 -18.36 -5.01 13.91
C ASP A 131 -18.63 -6.51 14.16
N LEU A 132 -18.28 -7.00 15.34
CA LEU A 132 -18.59 -8.37 15.77
C LEU A 132 -20.11 -8.63 15.86
N VAL A 133 -20.88 -7.66 16.37
CA VAL A 133 -22.35 -7.75 16.42
C VAL A 133 -22.94 -7.74 15.02
N ARG A 134 -22.50 -6.82 14.15
CA ARG A 134 -22.95 -6.76 12.75
C ARG A 134 -22.61 -8.02 11.96
N SER A 135 -21.48 -8.64 12.26
CA SER A 135 -21.05 -9.90 11.67
C SER A 135 -21.77 -11.12 12.24
N GLY A 136 -22.64 -10.94 13.24
CA GLY A 136 -23.36 -12.02 13.90
C GLY A 136 -22.47 -12.93 14.75
N VAL A 137 -21.27 -12.46 15.11
CA VAL A 137 -20.34 -13.18 15.98
C VAL A 137 -20.76 -13.02 17.44
N LEU A 138 -21.23 -11.83 17.81
CA LEU A 138 -21.73 -11.48 19.14
C LEU A 138 -23.18 -11.01 19.07
N ASP A 139 -23.94 -11.31 20.12
CA ASP A 139 -25.27 -10.75 20.35
C ASP A 139 -25.19 -9.44 21.15
N GLU A 140 -26.27 -8.66 21.13
CA GLU A 140 -26.33 -7.35 21.81
C GLU A 140 -26.03 -7.44 23.33
N GLY A 141 -26.41 -8.55 23.97
CA GLY A 141 -26.15 -8.78 25.40
C GLY A 141 -24.66 -8.97 25.71
N SER A 142 -23.98 -9.81 24.93
CA SER A 142 -22.54 -10.08 25.07
C SER A 142 -21.71 -8.85 24.67
N ALA A 143 -22.19 -8.08 23.70
CA ALA A 143 -21.59 -6.80 23.33
C ALA A 143 -21.66 -5.76 24.47
N ASP A 144 -22.80 -5.60 25.12
CA ASP A 144 -22.94 -4.71 26.28
C ASP A 144 -22.00 -5.12 27.44
N PHE A 145 -21.79 -6.43 27.61
CA PHE A 145 -20.84 -6.95 28.58
C PHE A 145 -19.39 -6.55 28.25
N LEU A 146 -18.93 -6.75 27.01
CA LEU A 146 -17.60 -6.31 26.57
C LEU A 146 -17.43 -4.79 26.62
N MET A 147 -18.49 -4.02 26.40
CA MET A 147 -18.46 -2.55 26.51
C MET A 147 -18.17 -2.08 27.94
N LYS A 148 -18.58 -2.86 28.96
CA LYS A 148 -18.29 -2.58 30.38
C LYS A 148 -16.89 -3.03 30.81
N ALA A 149 -16.30 -4.00 30.12
CA ALA A 149 -14.94 -4.45 30.36
C ALA A 149 -13.90 -3.39 29.92
N PRO A 150 -12.73 -3.32 30.58
CA PRO A 150 -11.61 -2.53 30.07
C PRO A 150 -11.17 -3.06 28.70
N GLU A 151 -10.68 -2.17 27.83
CA GLU A 151 -10.37 -2.52 26.44
C GLU A 151 -9.41 -3.71 26.32
N GLN A 152 -8.38 -3.76 27.17
CA GLN A 152 -7.42 -4.85 27.17
C GLN A 152 -8.09 -6.20 27.45
N GLU A 153 -9.00 -6.26 28.42
CA GLU A 153 -9.71 -7.48 28.80
C GLU A 153 -10.68 -7.91 27.70
N ALA A 154 -11.40 -6.95 27.09
CA ALA A 154 -12.26 -7.24 25.95
C ALA A 154 -11.48 -7.83 24.76
N LYS A 155 -10.27 -7.32 24.51
CA LYS A 155 -9.37 -7.87 23.48
C LYS A 155 -8.92 -9.29 23.80
N GLU A 156 -8.53 -9.55 25.04
CA GLU A 156 -8.11 -10.89 25.47
C GLU A 156 -9.24 -11.90 25.37
N ILE A 157 -10.47 -11.52 25.70
CA ILE A 157 -11.66 -12.36 25.55
C ILE A 157 -11.90 -12.71 24.08
N VAL A 158 -11.83 -11.71 23.18
CA VAL A 158 -12.00 -11.93 21.73
C VAL A 158 -10.86 -12.78 21.15
N ALA A 159 -9.62 -12.55 21.58
CA ALA A 159 -8.45 -13.35 21.18
C ALA A 159 -8.54 -14.80 21.69
N SER A 160 -9.24 -15.02 22.81
CA SER A 160 -9.48 -16.33 23.40
C SER A 160 -10.59 -17.13 22.72
N LEU A 161 -11.27 -16.56 21.71
CA LEU A 161 -12.20 -17.28 20.85
C LEU A 161 -11.44 -18.27 19.97
N GLY A 162 -11.20 -19.46 20.53
CA GLY A 162 -10.56 -20.57 19.87
C GLY A 162 -11.48 -21.30 18.89
N PRO A 163 -10.92 -22.19 18.06
CA PRO A 163 -11.68 -22.97 17.06
C PRO A 163 -12.76 -23.86 17.67
N ASP A 164 -12.65 -24.21 18.95
CA ASP A 164 -13.63 -25.00 19.69
C ASP A 164 -14.86 -24.18 20.14
N VAL A 165 -14.82 -22.86 20.05
CA VAL A 165 -15.95 -21.99 20.43
C VAL A 165 -16.98 -21.97 19.31
N ARG A 166 -18.04 -22.77 19.48
CA ARG A 166 -19.16 -22.84 18.53
C ARG A 166 -20.14 -21.68 18.61
N ASN A 167 -20.24 -21.04 19.77
CA ASN A 167 -21.10 -19.89 19.98
C ASN A 167 -20.34 -18.82 20.77
N PRO A 168 -19.78 -17.79 20.10
CA PRO A 168 -18.97 -16.75 20.75
C PRO A 168 -19.80 -15.93 21.74
N SER A 169 -21.06 -15.61 21.42
CA SER A 169 -21.96 -14.88 22.32
C SER A 169 -22.18 -15.57 23.66
N ALA A 170 -22.15 -16.90 23.70
CA ALA A 170 -22.32 -17.67 24.93
C ALA A 170 -21.01 -17.86 25.71
N PHE A 171 -19.87 -17.61 25.07
CA PHE A 171 -18.55 -17.68 25.69
C PHE A 171 -18.19 -16.38 26.44
N VAL A 172 -18.63 -15.26 25.87
CA VAL A 172 -18.50 -13.89 26.41
C VAL A 172 -19.55 -13.63 27.47
#